data_AF-A0A959TP74-F1
#
_entry.id   AF-A0A959TP74-F1
#
_cell.length_a   1.000
_cell.length_b   1.000
_cell.length_c   1.000
_cell.angle_alpha   90.00
_cell.angle_beta   90.00
_cell.angle_gamma   90.00
#
_symmetry.space_group_name_H-M   'P 1'
#
loop_
_entity.id
_entity.type
_entity.pdbx_description
1 polymer ?
#
loop_
_entity_poly.entity_id
_entity_poly.type
_entity_poly.pdbx_seq_one_letter_code
_entity_poly.pdbx_strand_id
1 'polypeptide(L)' 'LWGEVERSLEVARTLSSEGHIPVSRIDMDLNSDPQYGSHRLHAAAVGYVRAHGYEARTKPELLIASWAANILCV' A
#
# COMPACT_ATOMS: atom_id res chain seq x y z
N LEU A 1 8.27 -5.94 3.00
CA LEU A 1 7.73 -4.61 3.36
C LEU A 1 8.26 -3.49 2.46
N TRP A 2 9.48 -2.93 2.63
CA TRP A 2 9.90 -1.78 1.78
C TRP A 2 9.93 -2.09 0.28
N GLY A 3 10.59 -3.18 -0.11
CA GLY A 3 10.61 -3.58 -1.52
C GLY A 3 9.22 -3.92 -2.08
N GLU A 4 8.20 -4.19 -1.25
CA GLU A 4 6.82 -4.37 -1.74
C GLU A 4 6.20 -3.02 -2.12
N VAL A 5 6.44 -1.97 -1.33
CA VAL A 5 6.00 -0.60 -1.65
C VAL A 5 6.60 -0.14 -2.98
N GLU A 6 7.90 -0.37 -3.18
CA GLU A 6 8.58 -0.01 -4.43
C GLU A 6 8.01 -0.76 -5.64
N ARG A 7 7.82 -2.07 -5.52
CA ARG A 7 7.20 -2.89 -6.58
C ARG A 7 5.75 -2.47 -6.86
N SER A 8 4.97 -2.14 -5.83
CA SER A 8 3.59 -1.64 -6.02
C SER A 8 3.56 -0.33 -6.81
N LEU A 9 4.50 0.58 -6.55
CA LEU A 9 4.63 1.83 -7.31
C LEU A 9 5.12 1.60 -8.73
N GLU A 10 6.06 0.67 -8.94
CA GLU A 10 6.51 0.27 -10.27
C GLU A 10 5.36 -0.28 -11.10
N VAL A 11 4.60 -1.24 -10.56
CA VAL A 11 3.42 -1.80 -11.22
C VAL A 11 2.39 -0.71 -11.53
N ALA A 12 2.10 0.19 -10.58
CA ALA A 12 1.16 1.28 -10.81
C ALA A 12 1.61 2.24 -11.92
N ARG A 13 2.92 2.51 -11.99
CA ARG A 13 3.51 3.30 -13.08
C ARG A 13 3.37 2.57 -14.42
N THR A 14 3.78 1.30 -14.51
CA THR A 14 3.67 0.51 -15.74
C THR A 14 2.22 0.43 -16.24
N LEU A 15 1.26 0.19 -15.35
CA LEU A 15 -0.17 0.19 -15.70
C LEU A 15 -0.63 1.55 -16.25
N SER A 16 -0.15 2.65 -15.66
CA SER A 16 -0.51 3.99 -16.08
C SER A 16 0.16 4.40 -17.39
N SER A 17 1.47 4.16 -17.54
CA SER A 17 2.27 4.65 -18.66
C SER A 17 2.21 3.76 -19.90
N GLU A 18 2.21 2.44 -19.72
CA GLU A 18 2.20 1.49 -20.84
C GLU A 18 0.79 0.94 -21.06
N GLY A 19 0.10 0.61 -19.98
CA GLY A 19 -1.25 0.07 -20.03
C GLY A 19 -2.35 1.11 -20.29
N HIS A 20 -2.06 2.40 -20.15
CA HIS A 20 -3.05 3.50 -20.18
C HIS A 20 -4.21 3.29 -19.19
N ILE A 21 -3.95 2.56 -18.10
CA ILE A 21 -4.92 2.28 -17.03
C ILE A 21 -4.66 3.28 -15.90
N PRO A 22 -5.59 4.21 -15.62
CA PRO A 22 -5.39 5.18 -14.55
C PRO A 22 -5.41 4.48 -13.19
N VAL A 23 -4.30 4.62 -12.45
CA VAL A 23 -4.21 4.14 -11.07
C VAL A 23 -4.32 5.33 -10.12
N SER A 24 -5.34 5.33 -9.25
CA SER A 24 -5.58 6.42 -8.29
C SER A 24 -4.95 6.19 -6.92
N ARG A 25 -4.71 4.92 -6.54
CA ARG A 25 -4.38 4.54 -5.18
C ARG A 25 -3.48 3.31 -5.11
N ILE A 26 -2.62 3.28 -4.09
CA ILE A 26 -1.86 2.11 -3.65
C ILE A 26 -2.34 1.67 -2.27
N ASP A 27 -2.81 0.43 -2.18
CA ASP A 27 -3.22 -0.23 -0.95
C ASP A 27 -2.05 -1.08 -0.42
N MET A 28 -1.55 -0.77 0.77
CA MET A 28 -0.37 -1.40 1.37
C MET A 28 -0.73 -2.21 2.61
N ASP A 29 -0.18 -3.42 2.72
CA ASP A 29 -0.26 -4.21 3.94
C ASP A 29 0.74 -3.70 5.00
N LEU A 30 0.42 -2.54 5.57
CA LEU A 30 1.12 -1.96 6.71
C LEU A 30 0.10 -1.63 7.79
N ASN A 31 0.49 -1.80 9.06
CA ASN A 31 -0.35 -1.46 10.20
C ASN A 31 -0.07 -0.04 10.66
N SER A 32 -1.12 0.75 10.83
CA SER A 32 -1.06 2.08 11.44
C SER A 32 -0.86 2.03 12.95
N ASP A 33 -1.07 0.88 13.58
CA ASP A 33 -0.93 0.69 15.02
C ASP A 33 0.53 0.31 15.41
N PRO A 34 1.19 1.09 16.30
CA PRO A 34 2.56 0.86 16.75
C PRO A 34 2.85 -0.51 17.37
N GLN A 35 1.83 -1.24 17.84
CA GLN A 35 2.03 -2.56 18.43
C GLN A 35 2.55 -3.60 17.41
N TYR A 36 2.33 -3.37 16.11
CA TYR A 36 2.74 -4.29 15.06
C TYR A 36 4.09 -3.91 14.46
N GLY A 37 4.94 -4.91 14.19
CA GLY A 37 6.27 -4.68 13.63
C GLY A 37 6.28 -3.99 12.25
N SER A 38 5.20 -4.10 11.47
CA SER A 38 5.03 -3.41 10.17
C SER A 38 4.76 -1.91 10.30
N HIS A 39 4.39 -1.41 11.48
CA HIS A 39 4.21 0.01 11.73
C HIS A 39 5.50 0.82 11.56
N ARG A 40 6.66 0.21 11.81
CA ARG A 40 7.96 0.90 11.70
C ARG A 40 8.21 1.54 10.33
N LEU A 41 7.58 1.02 9.28
CA LEU A 41 7.69 1.51 7.92
C LEU A 41 6.50 2.39 7.49
N HIS A 42 5.43 2.43 8.28
CA HIS A 42 4.13 2.98 7.90
C HIS A 42 4.21 4.42 7.42
N ALA A 43 4.77 5.31 8.24
CA ALA A 43 4.87 6.73 7.92
C ALA A 43 5.72 6.99 6.66
N ALA A 44 6.86 6.29 6.53
CA ALA A 44 7.75 6.42 5.40
C ALA A 44 7.09 5.94 4.10
N ALA A 45 6.42 4.79 4.13
CA ALA A 45 5.72 4.24 2.98
C ALA A 45 4.56 5.13 2.53
N VAL A 46 3.74 5.62 3.46
CA VAL A 46 2.63 6.54 3.16
C VAL A 46 3.15 7.84 2.53
N GLY A 47 4.21 8.43 3.09
CA GLY A 47 4.83 9.63 2.54
C GLY A 47 5.38 9.40 1.14
N TYR A 48 6.07 8.27 0.92
CA TYR A 48 6.67 7.91 -0.36
C TYR A 48 5.64 7.73 -1.47
N VAL A 49 4.55 7.01 -1.19
CA VAL A 49 3.43 6.80 -2.13
C VAL A 49 2.75 8.13 -2.47
N ARG A 50 2.48 8.98 -1.48
CA ARG A 50 1.88 10.31 -1.71
C ARG A 50 2.78 11.23 -2.52
N ALA A 51 4.09 11.19 -2.29
CA ALA A 51 5.08 11.94 -3.09
C ALA A 51 5.10 11.49 -4.57
N HIS A 52 4.65 10.27 -4.86
CA HIS A 52 4.48 9.75 -6.22
C HIS A 52 3.12 10.11 -6.86
N GLY A 53 2.26 10.84 -6.14
CA GLY A 53 0.96 11.32 -6.65
C GLY A 53 -0.20 10.35 -6.47
N TYR A 54 -0.02 9.26 -5.72
CA TYR A 54 -1.09 8.30 -5.45
C TYR A 54 -1.72 8.51 -4.07
N GLU A 55 -3.00 8.16 -3.92
CA GLU A 55 -3.58 7.96 -2.59
C GLU A 55 -2.92 6.73 -1.94
N ALA A 56 -2.58 6.84 -0.66
CA ALA A 56 -1.99 5.76 0.11
C ALA A 56 -3.00 5.24 1.13
N ARG A 57 -3.28 3.93 1.13
CA ARG A 57 -4.07 3.26 2.17
C ARG A 57 -3.31 2.14 2.84
N THR A 58 -3.61 1.94 4.11
CA THR A 58 -2.98 0.95 5.00
C THR A 58 -4.03 0.32 5.88
N LYS A 59 -3.72 -0.78 6.60
CA LYS A 59 -4.65 -1.33 7.59
C LYS A 59 -5.02 -0.26 8.64
N PRO A 60 -6.30 -0.15 9.03
CA PRO A 60 -7.45 -1.02 8.69
C PRO A 60 -8.25 -0.64 7.41
N GLU A 61 -7.82 0.38 6.66
CA GLU A 61 -8.61 1.03 5.60
C GLU A 61 -8.57 0.32 4.22
N LEU A 62 -8.03 -0.90 4.17
CA LEU A 62 -7.85 -1.71 2.95
C LEU A 62 -9.16 -2.26 2.39
N LEU A 63 -9.12 -2.73 1.14
CA LEU A 63 -10.19 -3.54 0.54
C LEU A 63 -10.61 -4.72 1.44
N ILE A 64 -11.91 -5.03 1.42
CA ILE A 64 -12.54 -6.08 2.25
C ILE A 64 -11.79 -7.41 2.13
N ALA A 65 -11.32 -7.79 0.94
CA ALA A 65 -10.59 -9.03 0.72
C ALA A 65 -9.25 -9.09 1.47
N SER A 66 -8.47 -8.00 1.43
CA SER A 66 -7.18 -7.90 2.12
C SER A 66 -7.35 -7.80 3.64
N TRP A 67 -8.41 -7.12 4.09
CA TRP A 67 -8.77 -7.06 5.51
C TRP A 67 -9.26 -8.41 6.04
N ALA A 68 -10.11 -9.12 5.28
CA ALA A 68 -10.59 -10.45 5.64
C ALA A 68 -9.44 -11.45 5.74
N ALA A 69 -8.48 -11.44 4.81
CA ALA A 69 -7.29 -12.28 4.91
C ALA A 69 -6.51 -12.03 6.21
N ASN A 70 -6.38 -10.76 6.64
CA ASN A 70 -5.72 -10.41 7.89
C ASN A 70 -6.48 -10.89 9.14
N ILE A 71 -7.82 -10.90 9.12
CA ILE A 71 -8.62 -11.33 10.28
C ILE A 71 -8.78 -12.85 10.32
N LEU A 72 -8.89 -13.49 9.16
CA LEU A 72 -9.20 -14.93 9.07
C LEU A 72 -7.95 -15.81 9.10
N CYS A 73 -6.78 -15.27 8.73
CA CYS A 73 -5.52 -16.03 8.63
C CYS A 73 -4.45 -15.49 9.61
N VAL A 74 -4.81 -15.38 10.89
CA VAL A 74 -3.89 -15.04 12.01
C VAL A 74 -2.75 -16.03 12.16
#